data_AF-A0A7J9HTK0-F1
#
_entry.id   AF-A0A7J9HTK0-F1
#
_cell.length_a   1.000
_cell.length_b   1.000
_cell.length_c   1.000
_cell.angle_alpha   90.00
_cell.angle_beta   90.00
_cell.angle_gamma   90.00
#
_symmetry.space_group_name_H-M   'P 1'
#
loop_
_entity.id
_entity.type
_entity.pdbx_description
1 polymer ?
#
loop_
_entity_poly.entity_id
_entity_poly.type
_entity_poly.pdbx_seq_one_letter_code
_entity_poly.pdbx_strand_id
1 'polypeptide(L)'
;MGGSFKVERLQAEWDQIYALEESINVVNTLNIANAILKTGYASLANRIRNRRVDITIMGHRIDDLFNSNDMLHNAKFKWANRNCNKATNFMNKYAITNNSPDYTTLVYKGCAKQSFTDPAGIYSQALSALFQTLLSQSMKVKFYKTTTGTGQTTITGLFQCRGDLSNSDCYSCASRLPTLADKLCGKTLAARIQLYGCYMLYEVAGFAQISGMEMLFKTCGATNVAGTGFEERRDTAFSVLESG
;
A
#
# COMPACT_ATOMS: atom_id res chain seq x y z
N MET A 1 -26.70 11.29 8.11
CA MET A 1 -26.08 10.02 7.67
C MET A 1 -24.67 10.33 7.20
N GLY A 2 -23.66 10.14 8.04
CA GLY A 2 -22.28 10.59 7.79
C GLY A 2 -21.46 9.57 7.00
N GLY A 3 -20.86 10.01 5.90
CA GLY A 3 -19.81 9.24 5.21
C GLY A 3 -18.55 9.22 6.05
N SER A 4 -18.05 8.03 6.35
CA SER A 4 -16.88 7.83 7.18
C SER A 4 -15.99 6.79 6.50
N PHE A 5 -14.68 6.84 6.73
CA PHE A 5 -13.71 5.89 6.20
C PHE A 5 -13.64 4.65 7.10
N LYS A 6 -13.38 3.45 6.53
CA LYS A 6 -13.18 2.22 7.32
C LYS A 6 -11.68 1.95 7.50
N VAL A 7 -11.28 1.65 8.74
CA VAL A 7 -9.93 1.19 9.13
C VAL A 7 -10.11 -0.15 9.85
N GLU A 8 -9.43 -1.22 9.45
CA GLU A 8 -9.71 -2.60 9.90
C GLU A 8 -8.46 -3.31 10.48
N ARG A 9 -8.61 -4.04 11.61
CA ARG A 9 -7.52 -4.77 12.30
C ARG A 9 -8.06 -5.96 13.12
N LEU A 10 -7.94 -7.22 12.62
CA LEU A 10 -7.93 -8.50 13.39
C LEU A 10 -7.71 -9.79 12.53
N GLN A 11 -7.20 -9.69 11.28
CA GLN A 11 -7.02 -10.80 10.32
C GLN A 11 -5.53 -11.21 10.14
N ALA A 12 -4.64 -10.77 11.03
CA ALA A 12 -3.22 -10.63 10.68
C ALA A 12 -2.38 -11.91 10.53
N GLU A 13 -2.78 -13.08 11.07
CA GLU A 13 -1.98 -14.32 11.00
C GLU A 13 -2.39 -15.25 9.84
N TRP A 14 -3.69 -15.45 9.60
CA TRP A 14 -4.19 -16.19 8.45
C TRP A 14 -3.83 -15.49 7.13
N ASP A 15 -3.86 -14.16 7.10
CA ASP A 15 -3.38 -13.36 5.95
C ASP A 15 -1.92 -13.68 5.59
N GLN A 16 -1.09 -14.11 6.55
CA GLN A 16 0.30 -14.46 6.27
C GLN A 16 0.46 -15.85 5.69
N ILE A 17 -0.45 -16.78 6.02
CA ILE A 17 -0.48 -18.11 5.40
C ILE A 17 -0.97 -17.98 3.96
N TYR A 18 -2.04 -17.20 3.72
CA TYR A 18 -2.49 -16.92 2.36
C TYR A 18 -1.42 -16.20 1.51
N ALA A 19 -0.73 -15.20 2.09
CA ALA A 19 0.38 -14.54 1.41
C ALA A 19 1.52 -15.52 1.06
N LEU A 20 1.81 -16.48 1.95
CA LEU A 20 2.80 -17.53 1.68
C LEU A 20 2.36 -18.41 0.51
N GLU A 21 1.11 -18.85 0.46
CA GLU A 21 0.53 -19.64 -0.64
C GLU A 21 0.68 -18.92 -2.00
N GLU A 22 0.36 -17.63 -2.05
CA GLU A 22 0.48 -16.84 -3.27
C GLU A 22 1.94 -16.74 -3.76
N SER A 23 2.88 -16.53 -2.85
CA SER A 23 4.31 -16.49 -3.22
C SER A 23 4.84 -17.81 -3.73
N ILE A 24 4.36 -18.93 -3.18
CA ILE A 24 4.71 -20.27 -3.67
C ILE A 24 4.20 -20.43 -5.12
N ASN A 25 2.95 -20.03 -5.37
CA ASN A 25 2.37 -20.09 -6.71
C ASN A 25 3.14 -19.24 -7.73
N VAL A 26 3.62 -18.06 -7.34
CA VAL A 26 4.45 -17.21 -8.20
C VAL A 26 5.81 -17.86 -8.48
N VAL A 27 6.47 -18.42 -7.46
CA VAL A 27 7.75 -19.14 -7.62
C VAL A 27 7.61 -20.32 -8.57
N ASN A 28 6.51 -21.07 -8.47
CA ASN A 28 6.20 -22.18 -9.36
C ASN A 28 5.93 -21.70 -10.80
N THR A 29 5.11 -20.66 -10.96
CA THR A 29 4.77 -20.07 -12.28
C THR A 29 6.01 -19.58 -13.00
N LEU A 30 6.99 -19.04 -12.27
CA LEU A 30 8.24 -18.51 -12.81
C LEU A 30 9.40 -19.52 -12.86
N ASN A 31 9.15 -20.78 -12.46
CA ASN A 31 10.13 -21.88 -12.44
C ASN A 31 11.45 -21.53 -11.72
N ILE A 32 11.37 -20.90 -10.54
CA ILE A 32 12.55 -20.46 -9.79
C ILE A 32 13.09 -21.60 -8.91
N ALA A 33 14.20 -22.21 -9.30
CA ALA A 33 14.77 -23.38 -8.61
C ALA A 33 15.40 -23.09 -7.22
N ASN A 34 15.73 -21.83 -6.89
CA ASN A 34 16.46 -21.46 -5.67
C ASN A 34 15.84 -20.24 -4.97
N ALA A 35 14.57 -20.34 -4.58
CA ALA A 35 13.85 -19.24 -3.92
C ALA A 35 14.28 -19.04 -2.46
N ILE A 36 14.45 -17.78 -2.05
CA ILE A 36 14.65 -17.40 -0.63
C ILE A 36 13.38 -16.70 -0.14
N LEU A 37 12.57 -17.40 0.63
CA LEU A 37 11.32 -16.86 1.16
C LEU A 37 11.57 -16.19 2.50
N LYS A 38 11.22 -14.91 2.60
CA LYS A 38 11.44 -14.09 3.80
C LYS A 38 10.10 -13.71 4.38
N THR A 39 9.92 -13.92 5.68
CA THR A 39 8.74 -13.46 6.41
C THR A 39 9.14 -12.49 7.52
N GLY A 40 8.35 -11.43 7.67
CA GLY A 40 8.45 -10.49 8.78
C GLY A 40 7.72 -10.97 10.05
N TYR A 41 7.06 -12.13 10.01
CA TYR A 41 6.35 -12.71 11.15
C TYR A 41 7.23 -13.78 11.79
N ALA A 42 7.73 -13.49 13.00
CA ALA A 42 8.53 -14.43 13.77
C ALA A 42 7.75 -15.72 14.09
N SER A 43 6.46 -15.59 14.42
CA SER A 43 5.57 -16.73 14.66
C SER A 43 5.49 -17.64 13.44
N LEU A 44 5.19 -17.10 12.26
CA LEU A 44 5.13 -17.87 11.01
C LEU A 44 6.48 -18.51 10.65
N ALA A 45 7.60 -17.76 10.77
CA ALA A 45 8.93 -18.31 10.52
C ALA A 45 9.25 -19.51 11.43
N ASN A 46 8.84 -19.41 12.71
CA ASN A 46 9.04 -20.47 13.69
C ASN A 46 8.16 -21.69 13.38
N ARG A 47 6.89 -21.47 13.00
CA ARG A 47 5.97 -22.53 12.58
C ARG A 47 6.47 -23.27 11.33
N ILE A 48 6.95 -22.56 10.30
CA ILE A 48 7.54 -23.17 9.09
C ILE A 48 8.78 -24.02 9.43
N ARG A 49 9.64 -23.49 10.30
CA ARG A 49 10.85 -24.21 10.76
C ARG A 49 10.51 -25.49 11.50
N ASN A 50 9.44 -25.46 12.28
CA ASN A 50 8.97 -26.57 13.10
C ASN A 50 7.74 -27.28 12.50
N ARG A 51 7.47 -27.14 11.20
CA ARG A 51 6.20 -27.58 10.59
C ARG A 51 5.87 -29.07 10.79
N ARG A 52 6.90 -29.92 10.81
CA ARG A 52 6.77 -31.37 11.04
C ARG A 52 6.40 -31.74 12.48
N VAL A 53 6.40 -30.78 13.40
CA VAL A 53 6.06 -30.97 14.82
C VAL A 53 5.00 -29.97 15.31
N ASP A 54 4.50 -29.06 14.44
CA ASP A 54 3.41 -28.13 14.76
C ASP A 54 2.05 -28.80 14.53
N ILE A 55 1.44 -29.31 15.59
CA ILE A 55 0.15 -30.03 15.55
C ILE A 55 -1.08 -29.11 15.46
N THR A 56 -0.90 -27.78 15.32
CA THR A 56 -2.02 -26.84 15.21
C THR A 56 -2.64 -26.86 13.82
N ILE A 57 -3.88 -26.36 13.68
CA ILE A 57 -4.57 -26.23 12.37
C ILE A 57 -3.70 -25.44 11.36
N MET A 58 -3.04 -24.38 11.82
CA MET A 58 -2.10 -23.61 10.98
C MET A 58 -0.85 -24.42 10.64
N GLY A 59 -0.32 -25.20 11.58
CA GLY A 59 0.80 -26.11 11.35
C GLY A 59 0.51 -27.16 10.28
N HIS A 60 -0.66 -27.81 10.35
CA HIS A 60 -1.12 -28.78 9.34
C HIS A 60 -1.23 -28.13 7.95
N ARG A 61 -1.83 -26.93 7.87
CA ARG A 61 -1.96 -26.21 6.60
C ARG A 61 -0.59 -25.87 5.99
N ILE A 62 0.38 -25.47 6.82
CA ILE A 62 1.75 -25.21 6.38
C ILE A 62 2.42 -26.50 5.91
N ASP A 63 2.24 -27.63 6.59
CA ASP A 63 2.86 -28.89 6.18
C ASP A 63 2.30 -29.40 4.84
N ASP A 64 0.98 -29.35 4.64
CA ASP A 64 0.32 -29.71 3.37
C ASP A 64 0.87 -28.90 2.18
N LEU A 65 1.10 -27.59 2.38
CA LEU A 65 1.66 -26.71 1.35
C LEU A 65 3.08 -27.11 0.94
N PHE A 66 3.89 -27.58 1.89
CA PHE A 66 5.27 -28.00 1.62
C PHE A 66 5.32 -29.38 0.98
N ASN A 67 4.43 -30.31 1.35
CA ASN A 67 4.37 -31.64 0.77
C ASN A 67 3.79 -31.64 -0.65
N SER A 68 3.02 -30.61 -1.01
CA SER A 68 2.44 -30.47 -2.36
C SER A 68 3.35 -29.74 -3.36
N ASN A 69 4.54 -29.28 -2.97
CA ASN A 69 5.41 -28.44 -3.81
C ASN A 69 6.90 -28.81 -3.68
N ASP A 70 7.40 -29.65 -4.58
CA ASP A 70 8.79 -30.15 -4.56
C ASP A 70 9.87 -29.05 -4.57
N MET A 71 9.58 -27.91 -5.19
CA MET A 71 10.44 -26.72 -5.23
C MET A 71 10.69 -26.10 -3.84
N LEU A 72 9.82 -26.35 -2.86
CA LEU A 72 9.95 -25.80 -1.50
C LEU A 72 10.88 -26.60 -0.60
N HIS A 73 11.22 -27.83 -0.97
CA HIS A 73 12.21 -28.62 -0.22
C HIS A 73 13.61 -27.99 -0.25
N ASN A 74 13.93 -27.27 -1.33
CA ASN A 74 15.21 -26.58 -1.51
C ASN A 74 15.14 -25.06 -1.19
N ALA A 75 13.95 -24.52 -0.96
CA ALA A 75 13.75 -23.11 -0.66
C ALA A 75 14.27 -22.74 0.75
N LYS A 76 15.03 -21.65 0.85
CA LYS A 76 15.58 -21.18 2.14
C LYS A 76 14.64 -20.19 2.80
N PHE A 77 14.08 -20.56 3.94
CA PHE A 77 13.22 -19.68 4.74
C PHE A 77 14.01 -18.91 5.78
N LYS A 78 13.98 -17.58 5.71
CA LYS A 78 14.66 -16.71 6.67
C LYS A 78 13.65 -15.82 7.40
N TRP A 79 13.70 -15.88 8.73
CA TRP A 79 13.17 -14.80 9.55
C TRP A 79 14.03 -13.57 9.31
N ALA A 80 13.40 -12.45 8.96
CA ALA A 80 14.04 -11.16 8.89
C ALA A 80 13.36 -10.24 9.91
N ASN A 81 14.13 -9.78 10.90
CA ASN A 81 13.63 -8.87 11.93
C ASN A 81 13.03 -7.63 11.24
N ARG A 82 11.82 -7.26 11.66
CA ARG A 82 10.98 -6.26 11.03
C ARG A 82 11.38 -4.82 11.36
N ASN A 83 12.61 -4.59 11.79
CA ASN A 83 13.11 -3.25 12.08
C ASN A 83 14.14 -2.83 11.02
N CYS A 84 13.71 -1.89 10.18
CA CYS A 84 14.50 -1.12 9.21
C CYS A 84 14.92 -1.84 7.90
N ASN A 85 13.97 -2.05 6.99
CA ASN A 85 14.01 -1.49 5.61
C ASN A 85 12.82 -1.97 4.76
N LYS A 86 11.99 -0.99 4.35
CA LYS A 86 11.22 -0.79 3.11
C LYS A 86 10.56 -1.97 2.38
N ALA A 87 9.34 -1.68 1.91
CA ALA A 87 8.46 -2.41 1.01
C ALA A 87 7.61 -3.53 1.66
N THR A 88 6.33 -3.16 1.87
CA THR A 88 5.12 -3.86 1.41
C THR A 88 4.93 -5.35 1.69
N ASN A 89 3.68 -5.68 1.99
CA ASN A 89 2.94 -6.84 1.48
C ASN A 89 3.72 -7.69 0.46
N PHE A 90 3.66 -8.99 0.70
CA PHE A 90 4.35 -10.14 0.13
C PHE A 90 4.42 -10.28 -1.43
N MET A 91 4.24 -9.22 -2.21
CA MET A 91 4.12 -9.28 -3.69
C MET A 91 5.06 -8.34 -4.47
N ASN A 92 6.13 -7.77 -3.87
CA ASN A 92 7.01 -6.86 -4.64
C ASN A 92 8.52 -7.00 -4.41
N LYS A 93 9.01 -8.17 -3.95
CA LYS A 93 10.46 -8.40 -3.77
C LYS A 93 11.10 -9.45 -4.69
N TYR A 94 10.41 -9.86 -5.76
CA TYR A 94 11.00 -10.64 -6.84
C TYR A 94 10.83 -9.95 -8.20
N ALA A 95 11.48 -8.79 -8.31
CA ALA A 95 12.12 -8.34 -9.53
C ALA A 95 13.23 -7.37 -9.09
N ILE A 96 14.36 -7.91 -8.62
CA ILE A 96 15.57 -7.10 -8.49
C ILE A 96 16.08 -6.86 -9.90
N THR A 97 15.70 -5.71 -10.46
CA THR A 97 16.50 -5.02 -11.46
C THR A 97 16.53 -3.54 -11.10
N ASN A 98 17.72 -3.09 -10.68
CA ASN A 98 18.21 -1.71 -10.65
C ASN A 98 17.59 -0.72 -9.64
N ASN A 99 18.45 -0.27 -8.71
CA ASN A 99 18.51 1.01 -7.99
C ASN A 99 17.38 2.05 -8.22
N SER A 100 16.12 1.72 -7.98
CA SER A 100 14.99 2.67 -8.03
C SER A 100 14.86 3.38 -6.69
N PRO A 101 14.71 4.72 -6.63
CA PRO A 101 14.46 5.41 -5.38
C PRO A 101 13.11 4.95 -4.80
N ASP A 102 13.05 4.81 -3.48
CA ASP A 102 11.90 4.28 -2.73
C ASP A 102 10.78 5.35 -2.63
N TYR A 103 10.17 5.69 -3.77
CA TYR A 103 9.06 6.65 -3.84
C TYR A 103 7.71 5.95 -4.12
N THR A 104 7.70 4.65 -4.41
CA THR A 104 6.48 3.90 -4.76
C THR A 104 5.92 3.04 -3.63
N THR A 105 6.54 3.06 -2.44
CA THR A 105 6.10 2.25 -1.29
C THR A 105 4.85 2.85 -0.66
N LEU A 106 3.84 2.02 -0.36
CA LEU A 106 2.58 2.43 0.26
C LEU A 106 2.80 2.89 1.71
N VAL A 107 2.24 4.06 2.03
CA VAL A 107 2.25 4.67 3.37
C VAL A 107 0.88 4.54 4.03
N TYR A 108 -0.17 4.94 3.32
CA TYR A 108 -1.53 5.01 3.86
C TYR A 108 -2.58 4.81 2.76
N LYS A 109 -3.72 4.23 3.14
CA LYS A 109 -4.93 4.19 2.32
C LYS A 109 -6.15 4.61 3.13
N GLY A 110 -7.08 5.30 2.49
CA GLY A 110 -8.41 5.58 3.01
C GLY A 110 -9.45 5.29 1.94
N CYS A 111 -10.40 4.40 2.24
CA CYS A 111 -11.54 4.10 1.37
C CYS A 111 -12.86 4.55 2.01
N ALA A 112 -13.75 5.18 1.25
CA ALA A 112 -15.08 5.50 1.76
C ALA A 112 -15.87 4.22 2.04
N LYS A 113 -16.69 4.25 3.10
CA LYS A 113 -17.60 3.15 3.45
C LYS A 113 -18.65 2.91 2.36
N GLN A 114 -19.06 3.97 1.66
CA GLN A 114 -20.03 3.84 0.58
C GLN A 114 -19.36 3.35 -0.70
N SER A 115 -19.87 2.24 -1.23
CA SER A 115 -19.63 1.81 -2.59
C SER A 115 -20.62 2.47 -3.56
N PHE A 116 -20.24 2.59 -4.82
CA PHE A 116 -21.17 2.97 -5.88
C PHE A 116 -21.66 1.74 -6.64
N THR A 117 -22.90 1.78 -7.09
CA THR A 117 -23.45 0.88 -8.11
C THR A 117 -23.43 1.59 -9.45
N ASP A 118 -22.81 0.98 -10.46
CA ASP A 118 -22.67 1.55 -11.80
C ASP A 118 -23.17 0.59 -12.88
N PRO A 119 -24.51 0.38 -12.99
CA PRO A 119 -25.07 -0.53 -13.98
C PRO A 119 -24.82 -0.07 -15.42
N ALA A 120 -24.73 1.25 -15.63
CA ALA A 120 -24.57 1.88 -16.94
C ALA A 120 -23.10 2.17 -17.31
N GLY A 121 -22.13 1.92 -16.41
CA GLY A 121 -20.71 2.16 -16.66
C GLY A 121 -20.26 3.63 -16.65
N ILE A 122 -21.19 4.57 -16.45
CA ILE A 122 -20.96 6.02 -16.54
C ILE A 122 -19.94 6.47 -15.49
N TYR A 123 -20.05 5.92 -14.28
CA TYR A 123 -19.13 6.27 -13.21
C TYR A 123 -17.71 5.79 -13.48
N SER A 124 -17.59 4.51 -13.89
CA SER A 124 -16.30 3.90 -14.21
C SER A 124 -15.61 4.64 -15.35
N GLN A 125 -16.39 5.10 -16.34
CA GLN A 125 -15.89 5.92 -17.45
C GLN A 125 -15.40 7.29 -16.98
N ALA A 126 -16.17 7.99 -16.13
CA ALA A 126 -15.77 9.27 -15.57
C ALA A 126 -14.48 9.14 -14.72
N LEU A 127 -14.39 8.11 -13.89
CA LEU A 127 -13.21 7.86 -13.05
C LEU A 127 -11.97 7.51 -13.88
N SER A 128 -12.14 6.73 -14.95
CA SER A 128 -11.06 6.44 -15.90
C SER A 128 -10.56 7.71 -16.60
N ALA A 129 -11.48 8.57 -17.07
CA ALA A 129 -11.14 9.85 -17.68
C ALA A 129 -10.40 10.79 -16.70
N LEU A 130 -10.82 10.78 -15.43
CA LEU A 130 -10.14 11.50 -14.35
C LEU A 130 -8.68 11.03 -14.23
N PHE A 131 -8.45 9.73 -14.09
CA PHE A 131 -7.11 9.19 -13.96
C PHE A 131 -6.24 9.48 -15.18
N GLN A 132 -6.75 9.32 -16.40
CA GLN A 132 -6.00 9.68 -17.60
C GLN A 132 -5.56 11.15 -17.60
N THR A 133 -6.44 12.05 -17.19
CA THR A 133 -6.13 13.48 -17.09
C THR A 133 -5.07 13.74 -16.02
N LEU A 134 -5.22 13.17 -14.83
CA LEU A 134 -4.26 13.31 -13.73
C LEU A 134 -2.87 12.77 -14.13
N LEU A 135 -2.82 11.60 -14.77
CA LEU A 135 -1.58 10.98 -15.22
C LEU A 135 -0.89 11.81 -16.31
N SER A 136 -1.63 12.32 -17.30
CA SER A 136 -1.09 13.22 -18.33
C SER A 136 -0.44 14.47 -17.70
N GLN A 137 -1.07 15.03 -16.67
CA GLN A 137 -0.56 16.22 -15.97
C GLN A 137 0.63 15.91 -15.06
N SER A 138 0.74 14.69 -14.52
CA SER A 138 1.89 14.28 -13.69
C SER A 138 3.23 14.28 -14.43
N MET A 139 3.21 14.27 -15.77
CA MET A 139 4.41 14.46 -16.59
C MET A 139 4.87 15.93 -16.67
N LYS A 140 4.04 16.88 -16.23
CA LYS A 140 4.27 18.32 -16.41
C LYS A 140 4.40 19.06 -15.09
N VAL A 141 3.54 18.73 -14.13
CA VAL A 141 3.42 19.43 -12.84
C VAL A 141 3.43 18.44 -11.67
N LYS A 142 3.77 18.94 -10.47
CA LYS A 142 3.77 18.13 -9.25
C LYS A 142 2.42 18.05 -8.57
N PHE A 143 1.50 18.94 -8.91
CA PHE A 143 0.17 18.98 -8.34
C PHE A 143 -0.81 19.36 -9.44
N TYR A 144 -1.93 18.64 -9.51
CA TYR A 144 -3.03 19.01 -10.37
C TYR A 144 -4.34 18.50 -9.78
N LYS A 145 -5.39 19.32 -9.90
CA LYS A 145 -6.75 19.01 -9.48
C LYS A 145 -7.68 19.22 -10.66
N THR A 146 -8.60 18.29 -10.87
CA THR A 146 -9.58 18.36 -11.95
C THR A 146 -10.87 17.64 -11.58
N THR A 147 -11.89 17.84 -12.40
CA THR A 147 -13.23 17.31 -12.20
C THR A 147 -13.74 16.73 -13.52
N THR A 148 -14.39 15.57 -13.46
CA THR A 148 -14.94 14.84 -14.60
C THR A 148 -16.34 14.34 -14.30
N GLY A 149 -17.13 14.03 -15.34
CA GLY A 149 -18.51 13.57 -15.18
C GLY A 149 -19.51 14.72 -15.01
N THR A 150 -20.78 14.37 -14.84
CA THR A 150 -21.88 15.35 -14.79
C THR A 150 -22.92 14.99 -13.73
N GLY A 151 -23.50 16.01 -13.09
CA GLY A 151 -24.55 15.83 -12.08
C GLY A 151 -24.07 14.98 -10.89
N GLN A 152 -24.82 13.93 -10.55
CA GLN A 152 -24.50 13.01 -9.44
C GLN A 152 -23.30 12.09 -9.70
N THR A 153 -22.81 12.03 -10.95
CA THR A 153 -21.60 11.27 -11.32
C THR A 153 -20.35 12.14 -11.41
N THR A 154 -20.45 13.40 -10.97
CA THR A 154 -19.31 14.32 -10.95
C THR A 154 -18.27 13.81 -9.95
N ILE A 155 -17.03 13.62 -10.41
CA ILE A 155 -15.90 13.17 -9.61
C ILE A 155 -14.85 14.26 -9.63
N THR A 156 -14.44 14.72 -8.46
CA THR A 156 -13.28 15.61 -8.31
C THR A 156 -12.10 14.78 -7.84
N GLY A 157 -10.93 14.99 -8.43
CA GLY A 157 -9.72 14.33 -7.98
C GLY A 157 -8.48 15.19 -8.15
N LEU A 158 -7.42 14.76 -7.47
CA LEU A 158 -6.12 15.38 -7.54
C LEU A 158 -5.02 14.33 -7.39
N PHE A 159 -3.83 14.71 -7.86
CA PHE A 159 -2.59 14.07 -7.45
C PHE A 159 -1.63 15.13 -6.89
N GLN A 160 -0.72 14.68 -6.04
CA GLN A 160 0.39 15.48 -5.56
C GLN A 160 1.64 14.61 -5.45
N CYS A 161 2.70 14.99 -6.14
CA CYS A 161 4.02 14.38 -6.03
C CYS A 161 4.89 15.16 -5.03
N ARG A 162 5.88 14.48 -4.47
CA ARG A 162 6.95 15.11 -3.69
C ARG A 162 7.74 16.06 -4.59
N GLY A 163 8.05 17.25 -4.08
CA GLY A 163 8.59 18.35 -4.89
C GLY A 163 9.98 18.13 -5.47
N ASP A 164 10.78 17.26 -4.84
CA ASP A 164 12.13 16.87 -5.23
C ASP A 164 12.18 15.80 -6.34
N LEU A 165 11.05 15.18 -6.69
CA LEU A 165 11.01 14.18 -7.76
C LEU A 165 11.14 14.83 -9.13
N SER A 166 11.74 14.13 -10.09
CA SER A 166 11.65 14.49 -11.50
C SER A 166 10.21 14.32 -12.03
N ASN A 167 9.88 14.90 -13.19
CA ASN A 167 8.54 14.70 -13.77
C ASN A 167 8.30 13.25 -14.21
N SER A 168 9.35 12.55 -14.65
CA SER A 168 9.29 11.12 -14.96
C SER A 168 9.05 10.27 -13.72
N ASP A 169 9.72 10.57 -12.60
CA ASP A 169 9.49 9.86 -11.32
C ASP A 169 8.11 10.15 -10.75
N CYS A 170 7.63 11.39 -10.89
CA CYS A 170 6.26 11.75 -10.52
C CYS A 170 5.23 10.94 -11.31
N TYR A 171 5.38 10.85 -12.62
CA TYR A 171 4.52 10.01 -13.47
C TYR A 171 4.63 8.52 -13.10
N SER A 172 5.84 8.00 -12.88
CA SER A 172 6.09 6.62 -12.44
C SER A 172 5.38 6.30 -11.12
N CYS A 173 5.38 7.25 -10.18
CA CYS A 173 4.65 7.11 -8.93
C CYS A 173 3.14 7.19 -9.15
N ALA A 174 2.66 8.25 -9.82
CA ALA A 174 1.25 8.53 -10.02
C ALA A 174 0.53 7.43 -10.81
N SER A 175 1.19 6.83 -11.81
CA SER A 175 0.65 5.73 -12.63
C SER A 175 0.27 4.47 -11.84
N ARG A 176 0.86 4.27 -10.65
CA ARG A 176 0.52 3.15 -9.76
C ARG A 176 -0.76 3.39 -8.98
N LEU A 177 -1.12 4.65 -8.75
CA LEU A 177 -2.19 5.06 -7.84
C LEU A 177 -3.58 4.53 -8.27
N PRO A 178 -4.00 4.60 -9.56
CA PRO A 178 -5.29 4.04 -9.98
C PRO A 178 -5.44 2.55 -9.72
N THR A 179 -4.41 1.76 -10.04
CA THR A 179 -4.42 0.30 -9.83
C THR A 179 -4.45 -0.03 -8.35
N LEU A 180 -3.72 0.73 -7.51
CA LEU A 180 -3.75 0.55 -6.06
C LEU A 180 -5.08 0.96 -5.46
N ALA A 181 -5.71 2.05 -5.93
CA ALA A 181 -7.03 2.46 -5.46
C ALA A 181 -8.06 1.36 -5.73
N ASP A 182 -8.09 0.81 -6.94
CA ASP A 182 -9.00 -0.28 -7.30
C ASP A 182 -8.74 -1.54 -6.45
N LYS A 183 -7.49 -1.99 -6.34
CA LYS A 183 -7.13 -3.19 -5.56
C LYS A 183 -7.39 -3.04 -4.06
N LEU A 184 -7.17 -1.85 -3.49
CA LEU A 184 -7.21 -1.64 -2.05
C LEU A 184 -8.55 -1.13 -1.52
N CYS A 185 -9.32 -0.43 -2.36
CA CYS A 185 -10.59 0.19 -1.99
C CYS A 185 -11.78 -0.32 -2.80
N GLY A 186 -11.55 -1.02 -3.91
CA GLY A 186 -12.60 -1.45 -4.83
C GLY A 186 -13.40 -0.27 -5.37
N LYS A 187 -14.67 -0.53 -5.70
CA LYS A 187 -15.61 0.46 -6.22
C LYS A 187 -16.18 1.34 -5.11
N THR A 188 -15.42 2.33 -4.67
CA THR A 188 -15.80 3.27 -3.60
C THR A 188 -16.04 4.70 -4.11
N LEU A 189 -16.90 5.45 -3.42
CA LEU A 189 -17.22 6.86 -3.71
C LEU A 189 -16.08 7.84 -3.39
N ALA A 190 -15.10 7.43 -2.59
CA ALA A 190 -13.90 8.22 -2.41
C ALA A 190 -12.73 7.32 -2.00
N ALA A 191 -11.56 7.61 -2.55
CA ALA A 191 -10.33 6.93 -2.14
C ALA A 191 -9.17 7.91 -2.00
N ARG A 192 -8.33 7.63 -1.02
CA ARG A 192 -7.04 8.25 -0.74
C ARG A 192 -5.98 7.18 -0.77
N ILE A 193 -4.93 7.38 -1.55
CA ILE A 193 -3.75 6.50 -1.55
C ILE A 193 -2.51 7.38 -1.43
N GLN A 194 -1.68 7.11 -0.42
CA GLN A 194 -0.41 7.77 -0.19
C GLN A 194 0.73 6.77 -0.41
N LEU A 195 1.61 7.08 -1.35
CA LEU A 195 2.94 6.48 -1.51
C LEU A 195 3.99 7.46 -0.98
N TYR A 196 5.24 7.03 -0.81
CA TYR A 196 6.31 7.95 -0.37
C TYR A 196 6.55 9.12 -1.32
N GLY A 197 6.31 8.94 -2.62
CA GLY A 197 6.56 9.94 -3.65
C GLY A 197 5.32 10.68 -4.14
N CYS A 198 4.13 10.14 -3.90
CA CYS A 198 2.92 10.70 -4.47
C CYS A 198 1.67 10.33 -3.68
N TYR A 199 0.68 11.20 -3.80
CA TYR A 199 -0.63 11.11 -3.18
C TYR A 199 -1.70 11.24 -4.26
N MET A 200 -2.81 10.53 -4.08
CA MET A 200 -4.04 10.80 -4.80
C MET A 200 -5.22 10.93 -3.84
N LEU A 201 -6.19 11.71 -4.28
CA LEU A 201 -7.54 11.75 -3.73
C LEU A 201 -8.52 11.82 -4.89
N TYR A 202 -9.58 11.01 -4.86
CA TYR A 202 -10.78 11.29 -5.64
C TYR A 202 -12.01 11.18 -4.74
N GLU A 203 -13.01 12.01 -5.02
CA GLU A 203 -14.27 12.07 -4.29
C GLU A 203 -15.41 12.38 -5.26
N VAL A 204 -16.52 11.67 -5.10
CA VAL A 204 -17.76 11.96 -5.83
C VAL A 204 -18.47 13.16 -5.22
N ALA A 205 -19.18 13.92 -6.06
CA ALA A 205 -20.00 15.03 -5.62
C ALA A 205 -20.96 14.59 -4.49
N GLY A 206 -21.00 15.39 -3.42
CA GLY A 206 -21.80 15.10 -2.22
C GLY A 206 -21.10 14.21 -1.18
N PHE A 207 -19.87 13.75 -1.45
CA PHE A 207 -19.07 13.08 -0.42
C PHE A 207 -18.65 14.06 0.68
N ALA A 208 -18.73 13.63 1.94
CA ALA A 208 -18.42 14.46 3.09
C ALA A 208 -16.92 14.78 3.12
N GLN A 209 -16.59 16.06 3.05
CA GLN A 209 -15.20 16.50 3.15
C GLN A 209 -14.67 16.26 4.55
N ILE A 210 -13.48 15.67 4.62
CA ILE A 210 -12.72 15.57 5.85
C ILE A 210 -12.05 16.92 6.11
N SER A 211 -12.04 17.36 7.37
CA SER A 211 -11.26 18.53 7.79
C SER A 211 -9.79 18.37 7.40
N GLY A 212 -9.18 19.43 6.85
CA GLY A 212 -7.75 19.44 6.54
C GLY A 212 -6.84 19.22 7.75
N MET A 213 -7.38 19.37 8.97
CA MET A 213 -6.68 19.15 10.23
C MET A 213 -6.92 17.77 10.84
N GLU A 214 -7.77 16.93 10.24
CA GLU A 214 -8.02 15.59 10.77
C GLU A 214 -6.80 14.69 10.56
N MET A 215 -6.34 14.07 11.64
CA MET A 215 -5.22 13.13 11.60
C MET A 215 -5.64 11.82 10.94
N LEU A 216 -5.31 11.67 9.66
CA LEU A 216 -5.64 10.46 8.88
C LEU A 216 -4.73 9.28 9.17
N PHE A 217 -3.45 9.54 9.42
CA PHE A 217 -2.44 8.51 9.64
C PHE A 217 -1.29 9.05 10.48
N LYS A 218 -0.81 8.26 11.42
CA LYS A 218 0.43 8.51 12.14
C LYS A 218 1.23 7.23 12.28
N THR A 219 2.54 7.36 12.22
CA THR A 219 3.48 6.31 12.62
C THR A 219 4.53 6.94 13.51
N CYS A 220 4.87 6.27 14.60
CA CYS A 220 5.89 6.71 15.55
C CYS A 220 7.08 5.75 15.50
N GLY A 221 8.26 6.23 15.89
CA GLY A 221 9.44 5.38 16.06
C GLY A 221 9.21 4.33 17.16
N ALA A 222 9.85 3.17 17.02
CA ALA A 222 9.70 2.06 17.97
C ALA A 222 10.41 2.29 19.32
N THR A 223 11.33 3.25 19.36
CA THR A 223 12.14 3.58 20.53
C THR A 223 11.93 5.04 20.88
N ASN A 224 11.74 5.30 22.16
CA ASN A 224 11.95 6.63 22.69
C ASN A 224 13.46 6.90 22.65
N VAL A 225 13.84 8.06 22.11
CA VAL A 225 15.24 8.47 22.10
C VAL A 225 15.58 8.90 23.53
N ALA A 226 16.56 8.23 24.13
CA ALA A 226 17.12 8.64 25.42
C ALA A 226 18.30 9.58 25.19
N GLY A 227 18.37 10.68 25.94
CA GLY A 227 19.43 11.69 25.85
C GLY A 227 18.88 13.10 26.00
N THR A 228 19.77 14.08 26.13
CA THR A 228 19.40 15.50 26.20
C THR A 228 19.56 16.16 24.83
N GLY A 229 18.56 16.94 24.39
CA GLY A 229 18.65 17.80 23.20
C GLY A 229 18.07 17.23 21.90
N PHE A 230 17.53 16.00 21.90
CA PHE A 230 16.77 15.49 20.76
C PHE A 230 15.45 16.23 20.59
N GLU A 231 14.73 16.46 21.70
CA GLU A 231 13.45 17.17 21.75
C GLU A 231 13.61 18.61 21.26
N GLU A 232 14.63 19.33 21.72
CA GLU A 232 14.89 20.70 21.28
C GLU A 232 15.13 20.78 19.77
N ARG A 233 15.95 19.88 19.21
CA ARG A 233 16.20 19.80 17.77
C ARG A 233 14.95 19.43 16.98
N ARG A 234 14.15 18.49 17.49
CA ARG A 234 12.88 18.08 16.88
C ARG A 234 11.89 19.24 16.86
N ASP A 235 11.73 19.93 17.98
CA ASP A 235 10.76 21.01 18.13
C ASP A 235 11.19 22.23 17.30
N THR A 236 12.49 22.52 17.22
CA THR A 236 13.04 23.53 16.29
C THR A 236 12.79 23.15 14.83
N ALA A 237 13.01 21.88 14.45
CA ALA A 237 12.73 21.43 13.09
C ALA A 237 11.24 21.55 12.75
N PHE A 238 10.35 21.25 13.70
CA PHE A 238 8.90 21.40 13.51
C PHE A 238 8.47 22.86 13.44
N SER A 239 9.07 23.76 14.23
CA SER A 239 8.74 25.20 14.14
C SER A 239 9.10 25.78 12.77
N VAL A 240 10.21 25.34 12.17
CA VAL A 240 10.60 25.76 10.81
C VAL A 240 9.58 25.28 9.76
N LEU A 241 9.04 24.06 9.92
CA LEU A 241 8.00 23.55 9.01
C LEU A 241 6.69 24.34 9.09
N GLU A 242 6.36 24.89 10.26
CA GLU A 242 5.16 25.73 10.44
C GLU A 242 5.32 27.11 9.78
N SER A 243 6.55 27.63 9.69
CA SER A 243 6.84 28.96 9.14
C SER A 243 6.93 29.03 7.62
N GLY A 244 7.07 27.88 6.93
CA GLY A 244 7.07 27.79 5.45
C GLY A 244 8.38 28.19 4.78
#